data_AF-A0A953TYP5-F1
#
_entry.id   AF-A0A953TYP5-F1
#
_cell.length_a   1.000
_cell.length_b   1.000
_cell.length_c   1.000
_cell.angle_alpha   90.00
_cell.angle_beta   90.00
_cell.angle_gamma   90.00
#
_symmetry.space_group_name_H-M   'P 1'
#
loop_
_entity.id
_entity.type
_entity.pdbx_description
1 polymer ?
#
loop_
_entity_poly.entity_id
_entity_poly.type
_entity_poly.pdbx_seq_one_letter_code
_entity_poly.pdbx_strand_id
1 'polypeptide(L)'
;MKIKSLRAFLSSISPGLIERHEDKVRLIELLRFCWEEIDGNEAEGMAAYKLERMKQPEWESPFLLFLIERHGPIVLGSTRADVHQWKVNVLDGGADCNPEYGQVQVHPPQPALNVDSLADEVVRLVLERKDDPRLKWSPDRSRITLRIGKVIPKESGVKQTVGGRRRRLGNAIHPTDHMRSSL
;
A
#
# COMPACT_ATOMS: atom_id res chain seq x y z
N MET A 1 23.41 30.01 4.45
CA MET A 1 22.47 28.89 4.68
C MET A 1 21.37 28.99 3.66
N LYS A 2 21.18 27.93 2.89
CA LYS A 2 20.24 27.87 1.77
C LYS A 2 18.79 28.03 2.23
N ILE A 3 18.51 27.62 3.48
CA ILE A 3 17.20 27.78 4.12
C ILE A 3 16.73 29.24 4.25
N LYS A 4 17.64 30.22 4.20
CA LYS A 4 17.28 31.66 4.22
C LYS A 4 16.43 32.05 3.02
N SER A 5 16.72 31.49 1.83
CA SER A 5 15.95 31.77 0.62
C SER A 5 14.55 31.18 0.69
N LEU A 6 14.40 29.98 1.25
CA LEU A 6 13.10 29.36 1.53
C LEU A 6 12.29 30.24 2.50
N ARG A 7 12.92 30.68 3.61
CA ARG A 7 12.28 31.55 4.60
C ARG A 7 11.81 32.86 3.99
N ALA A 8 12.66 33.53 3.21
CA ALA A 8 12.31 34.79 2.56
C ALA A 8 11.11 34.63 1.60
N PHE A 9 11.07 33.54 0.84
CA PHE A 9 9.95 33.21 -0.03
C PHE A 9 8.66 32.96 0.77
N LEU A 10 8.70 32.12 1.80
CA LEU A 10 7.53 31.82 2.62
C LEU A 10 7.01 33.05 3.37
N SER A 11 7.89 33.96 3.79
CA SER A 11 7.51 35.25 4.36
C SER A 11 6.86 36.22 3.36
N SER A 12 6.99 35.98 2.06
CA SER A 12 6.39 36.82 0.99
C SER A 12 5.00 36.37 0.54
N ILE A 13 4.56 35.18 0.95
CA ILE A 13 3.25 34.62 0.62
C ILE A 13 2.30 34.69 1.82
N SER A 14 1.00 34.61 1.55
CA SER A 14 -0.01 34.58 2.62
C SER A 14 0.05 33.26 3.40
N PRO A 15 -0.19 33.28 4.73
CA PRO A 15 -0.37 32.05 5.50
C PRO A 15 -1.53 31.20 4.99
N GLY A 16 -1.48 29.91 5.29
CA GLY A 16 -2.45 28.89 4.90
C GLY A 16 -2.01 28.05 3.71
N LEU A 17 -2.98 27.47 3.01
CA LEU A 17 -2.74 26.57 1.90
C LEU A 17 -2.09 27.31 0.72
N ILE A 18 -0.95 26.80 0.26
CA ILE A 18 -0.25 27.31 -0.92
C ILE A 18 -0.90 26.67 -2.14
N GLU A 19 -1.83 27.37 -2.78
CA GLU A 19 -2.61 26.83 -3.90
C GLU A 19 -2.02 27.15 -5.27
N ARG A 20 -1.45 28.35 -5.43
CA ARG A 20 -0.91 28.85 -6.71
C ARG A 20 0.19 27.93 -7.22
N HIS A 21 0.09 27.56 -8.49
CA HIS A 21 1.03 26.64 -9.11
C HIS A 21 2.47 27.16 -9.09
N GLU A 22 2.67 28.44 -9.40
CA GLU A 22 3.98 29.11 -9.36
C GLU A 22 4.63 29.05 -7.97
N ASP A 23 3.86 29.28 -6.91
CA ASP A 23 4.35 29.22 -5.53
C ASP A 23 4.74 27.79 -5.14
N LYS A 24 3.96 26.78 -5.57
CA LYS A 24 4.28 25.36 -5.33
C LYS A 24 5.58 24.96 -6.02
N VAL A 25 5.75 25.34 -7.28
CA VAL A 25 6.99 25.06 -8.03
C VAL A 25 8.17 25.72 -7.33
N ARG A 26 8.04 27.00 -6.97
CA ARG A 26 9.10 27.74 -6.30
C ARG A 26 9.44 27.19 -4.91
N LEU A 27 8.41 26.79 -4.16
CA LEU A 27 8.55 26.12 -2.87
C LEU A 27 9.39 24.85 -3.00
N ILE A 28 9.03 23.96 -3.94
CA ILE A 28 9.73 22.70 -4.15
C ILE A 28 11.18 22.94 -4.54
N GLU A 29 11.47 23.88 -5.44
CA GLU A 29 12.84 24.24 -5.82
C GLU A 29 13.68 24.67 -4.61
N LEU A 30 13.16 25.62 -3.82
CA LEU A 30 13.87 26.18 -2.68
C LEU A 30 14.07 25.16 -1.57
N LEU A 31 13.03 24.37 -1.27
CA LEU A 31 13.09 23.33 -0.24
C LEU A 31 14.05 22.21 -0.66
N ARG A 32 14.02 21.77 -1.92
CA ARG A 32 15.00 20.80 -2.46
C ARG A 32 16.44 21.30 -2.33
N PHE A 33 16.65 22.59 -2.62
CA PHE A 33 17.97 23.19 -2.57
C PHE A 33 18.56 23.20 -1.16
N CYS A 34 17.73 23.38 -0.12
CA CYS A 34 18.17 23.39 1.28
C CYS A 34 17.90 22.10 2.06
N TRP A 35 17.36 21.05 1.43
CA TRP A 35 16.89 19.84 2.13
C TRP A 35 17.98 19.18 3.00
N GLU A 36 19.18 19.04 2.45
CA GLU A 36 20.33 18.43 3.13
C GLU A 36 20.84 19.25 4.33
N GLU A 37 20.41 20.51 4.48
CA GLU A 37 20.75 21.37 5.63
C GLU A 37 19.70 21.27 6.76
N ILE A 38 18.60 20.56 6.53
CA ILE A 38 17.50 20.41 7.50
C ILE A 38 17.77 19.17 8.35
N ASP A 39 17.67 19.29 9.68
CA ASP A 39 17.79 18.16 10.58
C ASP A 39 16.54 17.26 10.51
N GLY A 40 16.70 15.94 10.58
CA GLY A 40 15.61 14.98 10.40
C GLY A 40 15.16 14.78 8.94
N ASN A 41 15.85 15.39 7.96
CA ASN A 41 15.45 15.35 6.55
C ASN A 41 15.45 13.93 5.92
N GLU A 42 16.18 12.98 6.51
CA GLU A 42 16.31 11.61 6.00
C GLU A 42 15.27 10.64 6.60
N ALA A 43 14.45 11.09 7.56
CA ALA A 43 13.45 10.26 8.22
C ALA A 43 12.57 9.53 7.18
N GLU A 44 12.23 8.27 7.44
CA GLU A 44 11.45 7.43 6.52
C GLU A 44 12.07 7.29 5.11
N GLY A 45 13.40 7.42 5.03
CA GLY A 45 14.18 7.40 3.80
C GLY A 45 13.79 8.53 2.85
N MET A 46 13.44 9.70 3.38
CA MET A 46 13.14 10.87 2.58
C MET A 46 14.41 11.43 1.94
N ALA A 47 14.27 11.97 0.72
CA ALA A 47 15.38 12.51 -0.05
C ALA A 47 14.86 13.68 -0.88
N ALA A 48 15.73 14.65 -1.18
CA ALA A 48 15.34 15.90 -1.82
C ALA A 48 14.49 15.70 -3.10
N TYR A 49 14.87 14.76 -3.98
CA TYR A 49 14.12 14.52 -5.22
C TYR A 49 12.66 14.08 -4.99
N LYS A 50 12.32 13.49 -3.84
CA LYS A 50 10.96 13.05 -3.51
C LYS A 50 10.01 14.21 -3.19
N LEU A 51 10.54 15.41 -2.94
CA LEU A 51 9.74 16.62 -2.68
C LEU A 51 8.87 17.03 -3.88
N GLU A 52 9.14 16.51 -5.09
CA GLU A 52 8.25 16.67 -6.24
C GLU A 52 6.87 16.04 -6.04
N ARG A 53 6.74 15.12 -5.07
CA ARG A 53 5.49 14.40 -4.72
C ARG A 53 4.65 15.14 -3.67
N MET A 54 5.08 16.34 -3.29
CA MET A 54 4.44 17.16 -2.27
C MET A 54 2.97 17.44 -2.63
N LYS A 55 2.09 17.21 -1.66
CA LYS A 55 0.67 17.55 -1.75
C LYS A 55 0.29 18.45 -0.59
N GLN A 56 -0.70 19.30 -0.84
CA GLN A 56 -1.30 20.21 0.14
C GLN A 56 -0.26 20.96 1.00
N PRO A 57 0.72 21.66 0.39
CA PRO A 57 1.63 22.48 1.16
C PRO A 57 0.88 23.61 1.86
N GLU A 58 1.06 23.72 3.16
CA GLU A 58 0.46 24.72 4.02
C GLU A 58 1.56 25.45 4.78
N TRP A 59 1.49 26.77 4.76
CA TRP A 59 2.45 27.64 5.41
C TRP A 59 1.81 28.37 6.57
N GLU A 60 2.28 28.09 7.78
CA GLU A 60 1.92 28.84 8.97
C GLU A 60 3.18 29.05 9.79
N SER A 61 3.74 30.26 9.72
CA SER A 61 5.04 30.57 10.32
C SER A 61 5.14 30.07 11.78
N PRO A 62 6.21 29.33 12.16
CA PRO A 62 7.41 29.03 11.36
C PRO A 62 7.37 27.69 10.61
N PHE A 63 6.20 27.06 10.50
CA PHE A 63 6.05 25.70 10.00
C PHE A 63 5.55 25.65 8.57
N LEU A 64 6.26 24.87 7.75
CA LEU A 64 5.77 24.39 6.47
C LEU A 64 5.28 22.95 6.66
N LEU A 65 4.00 22.72 6.44
CA LEU A 65 3.35 21.41 6.50
C LEU A 65 3.08 20.91 5.09
N PHE A 66 3.28 19.62 4.82
CA PHE A 66 2.90 19.01 3.55
C PHE A 66 2.74 17.50 3.65
N LEU A 67 2.12 16.91 2.64
CA LEU A 67 1.91 15.47 2.54
C LEU A 67 2.79 14.84 1.45
N ILE A 68 3.25 13.62 1.68
CA ILE A 68 3.96 12.79 0.71
C ILE A 68 3.31 11.41 0.65
N GLU A 69 2.87 11.01 -0.54
CA GLU A 69 2.40 9.65 -0.80
C GLU A 69 3.56 8.66 -0.94
N ARG A 70 3.43 7.52 -0.28
CA ARG A 70 4.41 6.43 -0.23
C ARG A 70 3.81 5.18 -0.85
N HIS A 71 4.35 4.79 -1.99
CA HIS A 71 3.87 3.64 -2.76
C HIS A 71 4.54 2.31 -2.37
N GLY A 72 5.20 2.25 -1.20
CA GLY A 72 5.84 1.02 -0.70
C GLY A 72 4.87 -0.17 -0.64
N PRO A 73 3.70 -0.02 0.01
CA PRO A 73 2.69 -1.08 0.04
C PRO A 73 2.15 -1.44 -1.35
N ILE A 74 2.06 -0.48 -2.27
CA ILE A 74 1.54 -0.71 -3.63
C ILE A 74 2.45 -1.67 -4.40
N VAL A 75 3.78 -1.53 -4.26
CA VAL A 75 4.75 -2.46 -4.86
C VAL A 75 4.55 -3.89 -4.33
N LEU A 76 4.01 -4.04 -3.13
CA LEU A 76 3.67 -5.33 -2.53
C LEU A 76 2.25 -5.82 -2.87
N GLY A 77 1.53 -5.10 -3.73
CA GLY A 77 0.18 -5.44 -4.18
C GLY A 77 -0.95 -4.84 -3.33
N SER A 78 -0.64 -3.91 -2.43
CA SER A 78 -1.67 -3.07 -1.80
C SER A 78 -2.34 -2.19 -2.85
N THR A 79 -3.62 -1.94 -2.64
CA THR A 79 -4.38 -0.95 -3.42
C THR A 79 -4.35 0.44 -2.78
N ARG A 80 -3.74 0.55 -1.59
CA ARG A 80 -3.57 1.76 -0.79
C ARG A 80 -2.11 2.17 -0.71
N ALA A 81 -1.86 3.47 -0.72
CA ALA A 81 -0.57 4.09 -0.39
C ALA A 81 -0.62 4.68 1.01
N ASP A 82 0.51 4.63 1.72
CA ASP A 82 0.66 5.39 2.96
C ASP A 82 0.85 6.88 2.61
N VAL A 83 0.36 7.76 3.48
CA VAL A 83 0.56 9.20 3.37
C VAL A 83 1.32 9.65 4.60
N HIS A 84 2.49 10.23 4.38
CA HIS A 84 3.29 10.82 5.45
C HIS A 84 2.98 12.31 5.52
N GLN A 85 2.78 12.83 6.73
CA GLN A 85 2.74 14.27 6.95
C GLN A 85 4.13 14.74 7.41
N TRP A 86 4.63 15.77 6.75
CA TRP A 86 5.89 16.41 7.04
C TRP A 86 5.65 17.78 7.63
N LYS A 87 6.43 18.13 8.66
CA LYS A 87 6.45 19.44 9.29
C LYS A 87 7.88 19.94 9.31
N VAL A 88 8.15 21.04 8.62
CA VAL A 88 9.48 21.67 8.56
C VAL A 88 9.43 22.99 9.29
N ASN A 89 10.26 23.15 10.32
CA ASN A 89 10.48 24.42 10.98
C ASN A 89 11.57 25.20 10.24
N VAL A 90 11.19 26.27 9.56
CA VAL A 90 12.14 27.05 8.74
C VAL A 90 12.98 28.03 9.56
N LEU A 91 12.75 28.16 10.87
CA LEU A 91 13.54 29.02 11.76
C LEU A 91 14.80 28.32 12.27
N ASP A 92 14.65 27.13 12.86
CA ASP A 92 15.76 26.32 13.41
C ASP A 92 16.33 25.31 12.39
N GLY A 93 15.58 24.98 11.35
CA GLY A 93 15.96 24.00 10.34
C GLY A 93 15.66 22.55 10.71
N GLY A 94 14.71 22.28 11.59
CA GLY A 94 14.25 20.92 11.89
C GLY A 94 13.11 20.43 10.98
N ALA A 95 13.03 19.12 10.76
CA ALA A 95 11.91 18.45 10.12
C ALA A 95 11.45 17.21 10.91
N ASP A 96 10.13 17.10 11.08
CA ASP A 96 9.47 15.95 11.67
C ASP A 96 8.57 15.28 10.63
N CYS A 97 8.57 13.94 10.63
CA CYS A 97 7.69 13.13 9.82
C CYS A 97 6.73 12.34 10.72
N ASN A 98 5.43 12.43 10.44
CA ASN A 98 4.42 11.52 10.96
C ASN A 98 4.10 10.45 9.90
N PRO A 99 4.71 9.24 9.98
CA PRO A 99 4.45 8.15 9.04
C PRO A 99 3.06 7.52 9.21
N GLU A 100 2.41 7.71 10.37
CA GLU A 100 1.11 7.14 10.70
C GLU A 100 -0.07 8.06 10.34
N TYR A 101 0.20 9.14 9.59
CA TYR A 101 -0.81 10.16 9.28
C TYR A 101 -2.03 9.58 8.56
N GLY A 102 -1.84 8.69 7.58
CA GLY A 102 -2.97 8.00 6.97
C GLY A 102 -2.65 7.18 5.74
N GLN A 103 -3.71 6.79 5.04
CA GLN A 103 -3.64 5.98 3.82
C GLN A 103 -4.68 6.42 2.80
N VAL A 104 -4.27 6.51 1.53
CA VAL A 104 -5.16 6.83 0.40
C VAL A 104 -5.36 5.60 -0.49
N GLN A 105 -6.56 5.48 -1.06
CA GLN A 105 -6.85 4.46 -2.05
C GLN A 105 -6.29 4.91 -3.42
N VAL A 106 -5.39 4.13 -4.01
CA VAL A 106 -4.75 4.47 -5.30
C VAL A 106 -5.33 3.65 -6.45
N HIS A 107 -5.72 2.40 -6.20
CA HIS A 107 -6.34 1.53 -7.21
C HIS A 107 -7.64 0.91 -6.68
N PRO A 108 -8.64 0.62 -7.52
CA PRO A 108 -9.82 -0.10 -7.06
C PRO A 108 -9.44 -1.49 -6.54
N PRO A 109 -10.11 -1.99 -5.47
CA PRO A 109 -9.88 -3.34 -5.00
C PRO A 109 -10.29 -4.36 -6.07
N GLN A 110 -9.57 -5.49 -6.12
CA GLN A 110 -10.01 -6.62 -6.93
C GLN A 110 -11.36 -7.12 -6.42
N PRO A 111 -12.29 -7.52 -7.31
CA PRO A 111 -13.56 -8.10 -6.89
C PRO A 111 -13.38 -9.26 -5.89
N ALA A 112 -14.28 -9.32 -4.93
CA ALA A 112 -14.31 -10.44 -3.99
C ALA A 112 -14.58 -11.73 -4.76
N LEU A 113 -13.75 -12.76 -4.51
CA LEU A 113 -14.00 -14.10 -5.03
C LEU A 113 -14.99 -14.77 -4.07
N ASN A 114 -16.10 -15.27 -4.59
CA ASN A 114 -17.02 -16.10 -3.82
C ASN A 114 -16.38 -17.47 -3.59
N VAL A 115 -15.75 -17.62 -2.42
CA VAL A 115 -15.01 -18.83 -2.04
C VAL A 115 -15.96 -19.97 -1.68
N ASP A 116 -17.13 -19.66 -1.11
CA ASP A 116 -18.06 -20.67 -0.62
C ASP A 116 -18.65 -21.48 -1.77
N SER A 117 -19.07 -20.82 -2.85
CA SER A 117 -19.54 -21.52 -4.05
C SER A 117 -18.47 -22.40 -4.71
N LEU A 118 -17.19 -22.01 -4.61
CA LEU A 118 -16.08 -22.85 -5.08
C LEU A 118 -15.84 -24.05 -4.16
N ALA A 119 -16.01 -23.87 -2.84
CA ALA A 119 -15.92 -24.95 -1.88
C ALA A 119 -17.05 -25.98 -2.10
N ASP A 120 -18.29 -25.51 -2.26
CA ASP A 120 -19.45 -26.36 -2.56
C ASP A 120 -19.26 -27.18 -3.84
N GLU A 121 -18.73 -26.55 -4.90
CA GLU A 121 -18.43 -27.24 -6.15
C GLU A 121 -17.40 -28.35 -5.95
N VAL A 122 -16.31 -28.05 -5.21
CA VAL A 122 -15.26 -29.03 -4.91
C VAL A 122 -15.80 -30.18 -4.05
N VAL A 123 -16.57 -29.88 -3.00
CA VAL A 123 -17.19 -30.89 -2.13
C VAL A 123 -18.13 -31.78 -2.93
N ARG A 124 -18.95 -31.21 -3.82
CA ARG A 124 -19.85 -31.98 -4.68
C ARG A 124 -19.08 -32.96 -5.58
N LEU A 125 -17.99 -32.52 -6.22
CA LEU A 125 -17.17 -33.40 -7.06
C LEU A 125 -16.58 -34.58 -6.28
N VAL A 126 -16.24 -34.35 -5.01
CA VAL A 126 -15.73 -35.40 -4.12
C VAL A 126 -16.83 -36.38 -3.72
N LEU A 127 -17.99 -35.88 -3.30
CA LEU A 127 -19.14 -36.73 -2.96
C LEU A 127 -19.59 -37.60 -4.15
N GLU A 128 -19.55 -37.03 -5.36
CA GLU A 128 -19.87 -37.73 -6.60
C GLU A 128 -18.72 -38.62 -7.13
N ARG A 129 -17.56 -38.64 -6.45
CA ARG A 129 -16.34 -39.36 -6.86
C ARG A 129 -15.93 -39.11 -8.31
N LYS A 130 -16.13 -37.89 -8.79
CA LYS A 130 -15.77 -37.48 -10.16
C LYS A 130 -14.26 -37.23 -10.27
N ASP A 131 -13.71 -37.63 -11.40
CA ASP A 131 -12.35 -37.24 -11.78
C ASP A 131 -12.37 -35.79 -12.28
N ASP A 132 -11.57 -34.93 -11.67
CA ASP A 132 -11.47 -33.51 -12.02
C ASP A 132 -10.00 -33.07 -11.93
N PRO A 133 -9.48 -32.23 -12.85
CA PRO A 133 -8.09 -31.77 -12.82
C PRO A 133 -7.65 -31.06 -11.53
N ARG A 134 -8.61 -30.51 -10.77
CA ARG A 134 -8.43 -29.86 -9.48
C ARG A 134 -8.27 -30.87 -8.34
N LEU A 135 -8.71 -32.13 -8.53
CA LEU A 135 -8.63 -33.19 -7.55
C LEU A 135 -7.55 -34.21 -7.93
N LYS A 136 -6.86 -34.74 -6.93
CA LYS A 136 -6.00 -35.91 -7.09
C LYS A 136 -6.44 -36.96 -6.08
N TRP A 137 -7.04 -38.03 -6.58
CA TRP A 137 -7.44 -39.19 -5.79
C TRP A 137 -6.22 -40.07 -5.46
N SER A 138 -6.21 -40.68 -4.27
CA SER A 138 -5.32 -41.80 -3.97
C SER A 138 -5.69 -43.04 -4.80
N PRO A 139 -4.77 -44.00 -5.00
CA PRO A 139 -5.07 -45.21 -5.79
C PRO A 139 -6.32 -45.98 -5.31
N ASP A 140 -6.54 -46.01 -4.00
CA ASP A 140 -7.70 -46.64 -3.33
C ASP A 140 -8.92 -45.73 -3.20
N ARG A 141 -8.84 -44.49 -3.72
CA ARG A 141 -9.87 -43.43 -3.62
C ARG A 141 -10.35 -43.11 -2.20
N SER A 142 -9.55 -43.45 -1.17
CA SER A 142 -9.87 -43.16 0.24
C SER A 142 -9.47 -41.74 0.66
N ARG A 143 -8.56 -41.11 -0.10
CA ARG A 143 -8.06 -39.75 0.17
C ARG A 143 -8.08 -38.91 -1.09
N ILE A 144 -8.27 -37.62 -0.89
CA ILE A 144 -8.11 -36.62 -1.95
C ILE A 144 -7.00 -35.64 -1.59
N THR A 145 -6.34 -35.10 -2.60
CA THR A 145 -5.54 -33.90 -2.50
C THR A 145 -6.13 -32.84 -3.43
N LEU A 146 -6.52 -31.70 -2.87
CA LEU A 146 -6.99 -30.56 -3.64
C LEU A 146 -5.79 -29.80 -4.22
N ARG A 147 -5.72 -29.72 -5.55
CA ARG A 147 -4.75 -28.89 -6.27
C ARG A 147 -5.24 -27.45 -6.26
N ILE A 148 -5.06 -26.77 -5.14
CA ILE A 148 -5.62 -25.42 -4.91
C ILE A 148 -5.16 -24.39 -5.95
N GLY A 149 -3.97 -24.57 -6.53
CA GLY A 149 -3.47 -23.72 -7.62
C GLY A 149 -4.19 -23.90 -8.96
N LYS A 150 -4.96 -24.99 -9.14
CA LYS A 150 -5.87 -25.19 -10.28
C LYS A 150 -7.25 -24.58 -10.04
N VAL A 151 -7.66 -24.45 -8.78
CA VAL A 151 -8.92 -23.77 -8.39
C VAL A 151 -8.74 -22.25 -8.41
N ILE A 152 -7.64 -21.78 -7.83
CA ILE A 152 -7.30 -20.35 -7.76
C ILE A 152 -5.89 -20.18 -8.33
N PRO A 153 -5.77 -19.90 -9.65
CA PRO A 153 -4.48 -19.76 -10.33
C PRO A 153 -3.66 -18.57 -9.81
N LYS A 154 -2.34 -18.62 -9.99
CA LYS A 154 -1.43 -17.56 -9.50
C LYS A 154 -1.63 -16.24 -10.23
N GLU A 155 -2.10 -16.31 -11.47
CA GLU A 155 -2.39 -15.23 -12.39
C GLU A 155 -3.75 -14.55 -12.10
N SER A 156 -4.56 -15.11 -11.19
CA SER A 156 -5.87 -14.55 -10.82
C SER A 156 -5.80 -13.31 -9.90
N GLY A 157 -4.60 -12.91 -9.48
CA GLY A 157 -4.35 -11.71 -8.70
C GLY A 157 -2.93 -11.61 -8.15
N VAL A 158 -2.67 -10.56 -7.38
CA VAL A 158 -1.37 -10.38 -6.71
C VAL A 158 -1.13 -11.48 -5.67
N LYS A 159 0.15 -11.77 -5.38
CA LYS A 159 0.59 -12.89 -4.53
C LYS A 159 -0.16 -12.96 -3.19
N GLN A 160 -0.30 -11.84 -2.50
CA GLN A 160 -0.99 -11.77 -1.20
C GLN A 160 -2.49 -12.06 -1.32
N THR A 161 -3.17 -11.50 -2.32
CA THR A 161 -4.60 -11.76 -2.59
C THR A 161 -4.85 -13.21 -2.94
N VAL A 162 -4.03 -13.80 -3.82
CA VAL A 162 -4.12 -15.22 -4.17
C VAL A 162 -3.89 -16.09 -2.95
N GLY A 163 -2.86 -15.78 -2.14
CA GLY A 163 -2.59 -16.49 -0.89
C GLY A 163 -3.77 -16.44 0.09
N GLY A 164 -4.37 -15.26 0.27
CA GLY A 164 -5.55 -15.08 1.12
C GLY A 164 -6.78 -15.84 0.61
N ARG A 165 -7.05 -15.80 -0.70
CA ARG A 165 -8.15 -16.55 -1.32
C ARG A 165 -7.97 -18.07 -1.15
N ARG A 166 -6.77 -18.58 -1.38
CA ARG A 166 -6.43 -20.00 -1.18
C ARG A 166 -6.59 -20.44 0.27
N ARG A 167 -6.14 -19.61 1.23
CA ARG A 167 -6.35 -19.89 2.66
C ARG A 167 -7.83 -19.96 3.00
N ARG A 168 -8.64 -19.01 2.53
CA ARG A 168 -10.09 -19.03 2.74
C ARG A 168 -10.76 -20.27 2.14
N LEU A 169 -10.36 -20.68 0.94
CA LEU A 169 -10.87 -21.91 0.32
C LEU A 169 -10.51 -23.16 1.13
N GLY A 170 -9.27 -23.26 1.60
CA GLY A 170 -8.88 -24.33 2.53
C GLY A 170 -9.75 -24.32 3.79
N ASN A 171 -9.91 -23.15 4.41
CA ASN A 171 -10.75 -22.97 5.60
C ASN A 171 -12.24 -23.19 5.35
N ALA A 172 -12.74 -23.14 4.12
CA ALA A 172 -14.14 -23.42 3.79
C ALA A 172 -14.39 -24.92 3.56
N ILE A 173 -13.35 -25.67 3.17
CA ILE A 173 -13.43 -27.12 2.94
C ILE A 173 -13.11 -27.92 4.21
N HIS A 174 -12.18 -27.43 5.04
CA HIS A 174 -11.79 -28.04 6.32
C HIS A 174 -12.84 -28.07 7.47
N PRO A 175 -13.88 -27.21 7.54
CA PRO A 175 -14.91 -27.28 8.58
C PRO A 175 -15.86 -28.47 8.40
N THR A 176 -15.80 -29.14 7.26
CA THR A 176 -16.50 -30.41 7.01
C THR A 176 -15.55 -31.58 7.23
N ASP A 177 -15.82 -32.37 8.27
CA ASP A 177 -15.02 -33.38 8.98
C ASP A 177 -14.35 -34.54 8.18
N HIS A 178 -14.03 -34.41 6.89
CA HIS A 178 -13.53 -35.53 6.08
C HIS A 178 -12.26 -35.29 5.26
N MET A 179 -11.55 -34.16 5.38
CA MET A 179 -10.37 -33.91 4.54
C MET A 179 -9.20 -33.25 5.28
N ARG A 180 -8.12 -34.01 5.52
CA ARG A 180 -6.81 -33.46 5.92
C ARG A 180 -6.00 -33.10 4.66
N SER A 181 -5.62 -31.83 4.54
CA SER A 181 -4.72 -31.33 3.49
C SER A 181 -3.31 -31.21 4.07
N SER A 182 -2.32 -31.77 3.40
CA SER A 182 -0.91 -31.42 3.60
C SER A 182 -0.65 -30.09 2.88
N LEU A 183 -0.12 -29.11 3.60
CA LEU A 183 0.36 -27.83 3.08
C LEU A 183 1.55 -28.01 2.14
#